data_AF-A0A3E1EFE1-F1
#
_entry.id   AF-A0A3E1EFE1-F1
#
_cell.length_a   1.000
_cell.length_b   1.000
_cell.length_c   1.000
_cell.angle_alpha   90.00
_cell.angle_beta   90.00
_cell.angle_gamma   90.00
#
_symmetry.space_group_name_H-M   'P 1'
#
loop_
_entity.id
_entity.type
_entity.pdbx_description
1 polymer ?
#
loop_
_entity_poly.entity_id
_entity_poly.type
_entity_poly.pdbx_seq_one_letter_code
_entity_poly.pdbx_strand_id
1 'polypeptide(L)'
;MEVAQDFAQNFGLEWPKFIAQVLIFGIVYYVLKQKAFGPILSMLEVRRKHIEELEADRKKVKERLAAAEAEAKELRLKADKEAGRLIEEARASSNALREKRAQEATLEAGQIIAKAREATQMEREQAFAELRRDFGRLLVSTTRTVTGKVLTKEDQDAINEEAASQIAL
;
A
#
# COMPACT_ATOMS: atom_id res chain seq x y z
N MET A 1 61.85 -65.71 -59.45
CA MET A 1 61.55 -64.73 -60.53
C MET A 1 60.62 -65.31 -61.61
N GLU A 2 60.44 -66.63 -61.71
CA GLU A 2 59.45 -67.26 -62.64
C GLU A 2 57.99 -66.97 -62.28
N VAL A 3 57.65 -66.90 -60.99
CA VAL A 3 56.26 -66.72 -60.53
C VAL A 3 55.66 -65.39 -60.99
N ALA A 4 56.46 -64.33 -61.15
CA ALA A 4 55.99 -63.04 -61.65
C ALA A 4 55.70 -63.05 -63.16
N GLN A 5 56.38 -63.92 -63.92
CA GLN A 5 56.31 -63.98 -65.37
C GLN A 5 55.16 -64.90 -65.82
N ASP A 6 54.91 -65.98 -65.09
CA ASP A 6 53.76 -66.88 -65.29
C ASP A 6 52.42 -66.23 -64.88
N PHE A 7 52.44 -65.39 -63.84
CA PHE A 7 51.26 -64.62 -63.44
C PHE A 7 50.87 -63.55 -64.46
N ALA A 8 51.84 -63.04 -65.22
CA ALA A 8 51.64 -62.01 -66.24
C ALA A 8 51.12 -62.55 -67.58
N GLN A 9 51.31 -63.84 -67.89
CA GLN A 9 50.83 -64.45 -69.15
C GLN A 9 49.47 -65.14 -69.01
N ASN A 10 49.14 -65.72 -67.85
CA ASN A 10 47.86 -66.43 -67.62
C ASN A 10 46.72 -65.52 -67.18
N PHE A 11 47.02 -64.34 -66.62
CA PHE A 11 46.05 -63.26 -66.58
C PHE A 11 46.14 -62.54 -67.92
N GLY A 12 45.02 -62.34 -68.61
CA GLY A 12 44.88 -61.34 -69.68
C GLY A 12 45.04 -59.91 -69.15
N LEU A 13 46.12 -59.67 -68.41
CA LEU A 13 46.49 -58.43 -67.80
C LEU A 13 47.16 -57.60 -68.88
N GLU A 14 46.35 -56.83 -69.60
CA GLU A 14 46.89 -55.69 -70.31
C GLU A 14 47.50 -54.76 -69.26
N TRP A 15 48.80 -54.89 -69.02
CA TRP A 15 49.59 -53.98 -68.17
C TRP A 15 49.26 -52.50 -68.39
N PRO A 16 48.99 -52.03 -69.63
CA PRO A 16 48.46 -50.69 -69.87
C PRO A 16 47.12 -50.41 -69.16
N LYS A 17 46.17 -51.35 -69.16
CA LYS A 17 44.88 -51.22 -68.47
C LYS A 17 45.05 -51.21 -66.96
N PHE A 18 45.96 -52.02 -66.40
CA PHE A 18 46.23 -52.02 -64.96
C PHE A 18 46.84 -50.68 -64.50
N ILE A 19 47.83 -50.15 -65.23
CA ILE A 19 48.44 -48.85 -64.93
C ILE A 19 47.41 -47.72 -65.07
N ALA A 20 46.57 -47.76 -66.11
CA ALA A 20 45.47 -46.80 -66.28
C ALA A 20 44.47 -46.87 -65.12
N GLN A 21 44.11 -48.06 -64.63
CA GLN A 21 43.21 -48.24 -63.48
C GLN A 21 43.81 -47.66 -62.19
N VAL A 22 45.11 -47.87 -61.95
CA VAL A 22 45.81 -47.32 -60.78
C VAL A 22 45.89 -45.79 -60.87
N LEU A 23 46.17 -45.23 -62.05
CA LEU A 23 46.16 -43.78 -62.26
C LEU A 23 44.76 -43.19 -62.04
N ILE A 24 43.71 -43.80 -62.60
CA ILE A 24 42.32 -43.35 -62.41
C ILE A 24 41.94 -43.42 -60.92
N PHE A 25 42.26 -44.52 -60.24
CA PHE A 25 42.00 -44.66 -58.80
C PHE A 25 42.77 -43.61 -57.98
N GLY A 26 44.03 -43.34 -58.33
CA GLY A 26 44.85 -42.29 -57.70
C GLY A 26 44.26 -40.89 -57.89
N ILE A 27 43.78 -40.57 -59.09
CA ILE A 27 43.12 -39.29 -59.39
C ILE A 27 41.82 -39.17 -58.59
N VAL A 28 40.97 -40.21 -58.57
CA VAL A 28 39.72 -40.21 -57.79
C VAL A 28 40.00 -40.10 -56.29
N TYR A 29 40.99 -40.83 -55.77
CA TYR A 29 41.42 -40.73 -54.39
C TYR A 29 41.90 -39.32 -54.04
N TYR A 30 42.70 -38.68 -54.90
CA TYR A 30 43.17 -37.32 -54.69
C TYR A 30 42.00 -36.32 -54.64
N VAL A 31 41.05 -36.44 -55.57
CA VAL A 31 39.84 -35.59 -55.59
C VAL A 31 38.99 -35.81 -54.34
N LEU A 32 38.79 -37.05 -53.90
CA LEU A 32 38.04 -37.37 -52.67
C LEU A 32 38.78 -36.87 -51.41
N LYS A 33 40.10 -37.05 -51.34
CA LYS A 33 40.93 -36.55 -50.24
C LYS A 33 40.79 -35.04 -50.10
N GLN A 34 40.86 -34.31 -51.21
CA GLN A 34 40.81 -32.85 -51.19
C GLN A 34 39.39 -32.31 -50.97
N LYS A 35 38.35 -32.97 -51.51
CA LYS A 35 36.97 -32.43 -51.49
C LYS A 35 36.01 -33.07 -50.48
N ALA A 36 36.17 -34.33 -50.09
CA ALA A 36 35.21 -35.04 -49.24
C ALA A 36 35.60 -35.05 -47.75
N PHE A 37 36.89 -35.19 -47.43
CA PHE A 37 37.32 -35.27 -46.02
C PHE A 37 37.17 -33.95 -45.27
N GLY A 38 37.42 -32.81 -45.93
CA GLY A 38 37.20 -31.47 -45.36
C GLY A 38 35.77 -31.25 -44.83
N PRO A 39 34.72 -31.38 -45.67
CA PRO A 39 33.34 -31.16 -45.22
C PRO A 39 32.84 -32.19 -44.20
N ILE A 40 33.36 -33.42 -44.21
CA ILE A 40 32.99 -34.45 -43.21
C ILE A 40 33.58 -34.09 -41.84
N LEU A 41 34.86 -33.70 -41.79
CA LEU A 41 35.49 -33.29 -40.53
C LEU A 41 34.86 -32.01 -39.98
N SER A 42 34.57 -31.03 -40.84
CA SER A 42 33.94 -29.79 -40.41
C SER A 42 32.53 -30.02 -39.86
N MET A 43 31.72 -30.91 -40.46
CA MET A 43 30.42 -31.29 -39.89
C MET A 43 30.57 -31.93 -38.51
N LEU A 44 31.58 -32.78 -38.31
CA LEU A 44 31.80 -33.44 -37.02
C LEU A 44 32.27 -32.44 -35.95
N GLU A 45 33.14 -31.49 -36.31
CA GLU A 45 33.56 -30.39 -35.44
C GLU A 45 32.40 -29.47 -35.07
N VAL A 46 31.54 -29.11 -36.04
CA VAL A 46 30.34 -28.30 -35.79
C VAL A 46 29.41 -29.03 -34.82
N ARG A 47 29.16 -30.33 -35.02
CA ARG A 47 28.34 -31.11 -34.08
C ARG A 47 28.95 -31.16 -32.70
N ARG A 48 30.26 -31.37 -32.61
CA ARG A 48 30.98 -31.41 -31.33
C ARG A 48 30.87 -30.07 -30.59
N LYS A 49 31.17 -28.96 -31.27
CA LYS A 49 31.05 -27.61 -30.69
C LYS A 49 29.63 -27.30 -30.27
N HIS A 50 28.64 -27.67 -31.09
CA HIS A 50 27.24 -27.46 -30.74
C HIS A 50 26.83 -28.22 -29.47
N ILE A 51 27.30 -29.47 -29.30
CA ILE A 51 27.03 -30.24 -28.08
C ILE A 51 27.70 -29.60 -26.85
N GLU A 52 28.96 -29.17 -26.98
CA GLU A 52 29.69 -28.49 -25.91
C GLU A 52 29.00 -27.17 -25.52
N GLU A 53 28.55 -26.37 -26.49
CA GLU A 53 27.78 -25.14 -26.28
C GLU A 53 26.43 -25.43 -25.60
N LEU A 54 25.68 -26.43 -26.07
CA LEU A 54 24.41 -26.82 -25.46
C LEU A 54 24.56 -27.30 -24.01
N GLU A 55 25.66 -27.97 -23.67
CA GLU A 55 25.94 -28.37 -22.29
C GLU A 55 26.30 -27.16 -21.41
N ALA A 56 27.15 -26.26 -21.91
CA ALA A 56 27.51 -25.04 -21.22
C ALA A 56 26.28 -24.14 -21.00
N ASP A 57 25.42 -23.99 -22.00
CA ASP A 57 24.20 -23.20 -21.90
C ASP A 57 23.18 -23.83 -20.95
N ARG A 58 23.02 -25.16 -20.97
CA ARG A 58 22.18 -25.84 -19.97
C ARG A 58 22.67 -25.59 -18.54
N LYS A 59 23.98 -25.60 -18.31
CA LYS A 59 24.55 -25.29 -17.00
C LYS A 59 24.28 -23.83 -16.59
N LYS A 60 24.54 -22.87 -17.49
CA LYS A 60 24.25 -21.45 -17.25
C LYS A 60 22.77 -21.19 -16.99
N VAL A 61 21.86 -21.83 -17.73
CA VAL A 61 20.42 -21.68 -17.53
C VAL A 61 20.02 -22.21 -16.16
N LYS A 62 20.54 -23.37 -15.73
CA LYS A 62 20.28 -23.91 -14.38
C LYS A 62 20.80 -22.98 -13.30
N GLU A 63 22.02 -22.45 -13.44
CA GLU A 63 22.60 -21.50 -12.49
C GLU A 63 21.79 -20.20 -12.42
N ARG A 64 21.39 -19.65 -13.56
CA ARG A 64 20.53 -18.46 -13.63
C ARG A 64 19.16 -18.69 -13.03
N LEU A 65 18.56 -19.87 -13.27
CA LEU A 65 17.27 -20.22 -12.70
C LEU A 65 17.36 -20.33 -11.17
N ALA A 66 18.39 -21.02 -10.66
CA ALA A 66 18.61 -21.13 -9.22
C ALA A 66 18.88 -19.77 -8.57
N ALA A 67 19.65 -18.89 -9.22
CA ALA A 67 19.90 -17.54 -8.74
C ALA A 67 18.61 -16.69 -8.74
N ALA A 68 17.81 -16.75 -9.80
CA ALA A 68 16.54 -16.05 -9.90
C ALA A 68 15.51 -16.55 -8.86
N GLU A 69 15.45 -17.86 -8.60
CA GLU A 69 14.60 -18.43 -7.57
C GLU A 69 15.03 -17.98 -6.16
N ALA A 70 16.35 -17.94 -5.90
CA ALA A 70 16.89 -17.45 -4.64
C ALA A 70 16.57 -15.96 -4.43
N GLU A 71 16.77 -15.12 -5.45
CA GLU A 71 16.45 -13.70 -5.43
C GLU A 71 14.95 -13.47 -5.24
N ALA A 72 14.10 -14.20 -5.97
CA ALA A 72 12.65 -14.12 -5.82
C ALA A 72 12.19 -14.50 -4.41
N LYS A 73 12.81 -15.53 -3.81
CA LYS A 73 12.52 -15.94 -2.43
C LYS A 73 12.97 -14.87 -1.43
N GLU A 74 14.14 -14.28 -1.61
CA GLU A 74 14.63 -13.19 -0.76
C GLU A 74 13.74 -11.95 -0.87
N LEU A 75 13.35 -11.56 -2.09
CA LEU A 75 12.46 -10.44 -2.35
C LEU A 75 11.09 -10.66 -1.69
N ARG A 76 10.56 -11.88 -1.79
CA ARG A 76 9.29 -12.24 -1.16
C ARG A 76 9.37 -12.17 0.37
N LEU A 77 10.45 -12.67 0.97
CA LEU A 77 10.68 -12.55 2.42
C LEU A 77 10.80 -11.08 2.87
N LYS A 78 11.48 -10.25 2.09
CA LYS A 78 11.58 -8.79 2.35
C LYS A 78 10.19 -8.14 2.27
N ALA A 79 9.43 -8.45 1.23
CA ALA A 79 8.08 -7.93 1.03
C ALA A 79 7.14 -8.34 2.17
N ASP A 80 7.18 -9.60 2.60
CA ASP A 80 6.36 -10.11 3.72
C ASP A 80 6.74 -9.41 5.04
N LYS A 81 8.04 -9.19 5.29
CA LYS A 81 8.51 -8.46 6.47
C LYS A 81 8.08 -7.00 6.45
N GLU A 82 8.16 -6.34 5.30
CA GLU A 82 7.77 -4.95 5.14
C GLU A 82 6.26 -4.77 5.23
N ALA A 83 5.48 -5.68 4.65
CA ALA A 83 4.03 -5.72 4.81
C ALA A 83 3.64 -5.90 6.28
N GLY A 84 4.30 -6.82 7.01
CA GLY A 84 4.10 -6.99 8.45
C GLY A 84 4.42 -5.72 9.23
N ARG A 85 5.53 -5.04 8.91
CA ARG A 85 5.89 -3.76 9.54
C ARG A 85 4.84 -2.67 9.28
N LEU A 86 4.35 -2.57 8.04
CA LEU A 86 3.34 -1.59 7.65
C LEU A 86 2.00 -1.83 8.35
N ILE A 87 1.60 -3.09 8.52
CA ILE A 87 0.38 -3.44 9.26
C ILE A 87 0.51 -3.06 10.74
N GLU A 88 1.64 -3.36 11.37
CA GLU A 88 1.86 -2.99 12.77
C GLU A 88 1.95 -1.46 12.97
N GLU A 89 2.60 -0.74 12.05
CA GLU A 89 2.63 0.72 12.04
C GLU A 89 1.22 1.33 11.87
N ALA A 90 0.42 0.78 10.95
CA ALA A 90 -0.97 1.19 10.75
C ALA A 90 -1.85 0.92 11.98
N ARG A 91 -1.66 -0.22 12.66
CA ARG A 91 -2.35 -0.55 13.91
C ARG A 91 -1.96 0.40 15.03
N ALA A 92 -0.66 0.66 15.21
CA ALA A 92 -0.17 1.60 16.21
C ALA A 92 -0.70 3.02 15.97
N SER A 93 -0.65 3.50 14.72
CA SER A 93 -1.19 4.79 14.31
C SER A 93 -2.70 4.89 14.52
N SER A 94 -3.46 3.84 14.16
CA SER A 94 -4.90 3.77 14.40
C SER A 94 -5.25 3.83 15.88
N ASN A 95 -4.52 3.10 16.74
CA ASN A 95 -4.72 3.14 18.18
C ASN A 95 -4.40 4.52 18.76
N ALA A 96 -3.28 5.14 18.35
CA ALA A 96 -2.91 6.49 18.77
C ALA A 96 -3.96 7.52 18.33
N LEU A 97 -4.48 7.41 17.10
CA LEU A 97 -5.54 8.27 16.60
C LEU A 97 -6.84 8.06 17.38
N ARG A 98 -7.23 6.82 17.69
CA ARG A 98 -8.41 6.53 18.50
C ARG A 98 -8.29 7.14 19.89
N GLU A 99 -7.14 7.02 20.53
CA GLU A 99 -6.90 7.60 21.84
C GLU A 99 -6.93 9.12 21.81
N LYS A 100 -6.27 9.74 20.83
CA LYS A 100 -6.33 11.20 20.61
C LYS A 100 -7.77 11.67 20.41
N ARG A 101 -8.55 10.98 19.57
CA ARG A 101 -9.97 11.30 19.34
C ARG A 101 -10.81 11.13 20.60
N ALA A 102 -10.56 10.10 21.41
CA ALA A 102 -11.27 9.89 22.67
C ALA A 102 -10.96 10.99 23.69
N GLN A 103 -9.69 11.44 23.75
CA GLN A 103 -9.29 12.56 24.60
C GLN A 103 -9.90 13.88 24.13
N GLU A 104 -9.86 14.18 22.83
CA GLU A 104 -10.52 15.34 22.22
C GLU A 104 -12.03 15.35 22.54
N ALA A 105 -12.72 14.22 22.32
CA ALA A 105 -14.15 14.09 22.61
C ALA A 105 -14.47 14.28 24.10
N THR A 106 -13.63 13.76 24.99
CA THR A 106 -13.81 13.94 26.45
C THR A 106 -13.61 15.41 26.85
N LEU A 107 -12.61 16.09 26.27
CA LEU A 107 -12.36 17.51 26.50
C LEU A 107 -13.52 18.37 25.99
N GLU A 108 -13.99 18.10 24.77
CA GLU A 108 -15.13 18.80 24.17
C GLU A 108 -16.41 18.58 24.99
N ALA A 109 -16.70 17.34 25.41
CA ALA A 109 -17.83 17.03 26.29
C ALA A 109 -17.72 17.79 27.62
N GLY A 110 -16.53 17.87 28.21
CA GLY A 110 -16.27 18.66 29.42
C GLY A 110 -16.54 20.14 29.22
N GLN A 111 -16.12 20.71 28.09
CA GLN A 111 -16.38 22.11 27.73
C GLN A 111 -17.88 22.38 27.52
N ILE A 112 -18.60 21.46 26.86
CA ILE A 112 -20.05 21.56 26.66
C ILE A 112 -20.76 21.56 28.02
N ILE A 113 -20.39 20.64 28.93
CA ILE A 113 -20.98 20.58 30.27
C ILE A 113 -20.67 21.85 31.07
N ALA A 114 -19.45 22.37 30.99
CA ALA A 114 -19.07 23.60 31.68
C ALA A 114 -19.90 24.80 31.18
N LYS A 115 -20.01 24.96 29.85
CA LYS A 115 -20.86 26.00 29.23
C LYS A 115 -22.33 25.84 29.57
N ALA A 116 -22.84 24.61 29.60
CA ALA A 116 -24.22 24.33 29.97
C ALA A 116 -24.49 24.72 31.44
N ARG A 117 -23.56 24.42 32.35
CA ARG A 117 -23.67 24.84 33.76
C ARG A 117 -23.65 26.36 33.92
N GLU A 118 -22.78 27.04 33.20
CA GLU A 118 -22.71 28.51 33.18
C GLU A 118 -24.01 29.11 32.66
N ALA A 119 -24.54 28.60 31.54
CA ALA A 119 -25.82 29.02 30.98
C ALA A 119 -26.98 28.78 31.96
N THR A 120 -27.07 27.59 32.57
CA THR A 120 -28.09 27.27 33.58
C THR A 120 -28.02 28.20 34.79
N GLN A 121 -26.81 28.57 35.23
CA GLN A 121 -26.63 29.50 36.35
C GLN A 121 -27.17 30.90 35.99
N MET A 122 -26.82 31.41 34.79
CA MET A 122 -27.33 32.68 34.29
C MET A 122 -28.86 32.66 34.11
N GLU A 123 -29.41 31.58 33.56
CA GLU A 123 -30.87 31.41 33.41
C GLU A 123 -31.57 31.40 34.77
N ARG A 124 -30.98 30.75 35.79
CA ARG A 124 -31.51 30.78 37.16
C ARG A 124 -31.54 32.19 37.72
N GLU A 125 -30.47 32.94 37.56
CA GLU A 125 -30.39 34.33 38.04
C GLU A 125 -31.42 35.22 37.34
N GLN A 126 -31.59 35.07 36.02
CA GLN A 126 -32.63 35.76 35.26
C GLN A 126 -34.03 35.37 35.74
N ALA A 127 -34.32 34.08 35.91
CA ALA A 127 -35.60 33.60 36.40
C ALA A 127 -35.92 34.11 37.82
N PHE A 128 -34.92 34.16 38.72
CA PHE A 128 -35.09 34.75 40.04
C PHE A 128 -35.33 36.27 39.99
N ALA A 129 -34.67 36.99 39.09
CA ALA A 129 -34.89 38.42 38.90
C ALA A 129 -36.32 38.69 38.38
N GLU A 130 -36.79 37.90 37.42
CA GLU A 130 -38.15 37.99 36.89
C GLU A 130 -39.20 37.66 37.96
N LEU A 131 -38.98 36.58 38.73
CA LEU A 131 -39.84 36.22 39.86
C LEU A 131 -39.94 37.34 40.90
N ARG A 132 -38.82 37.98 41.25
CA ARG A 132 -38.83 39.13 42.17
C ARG A 132 -39.65 40.30 41.62
N ARG A 133 -39.56 40.57 40.31
CA ARG A 133 -40.33 41.63 39.66
C ARG A 133 -41.83 41.33 39.70
N ASP A 134 -42.22 40.10 39.39
CA ASP A 134 -43.61 39.69 39.38
C ASP A 134 -44.20 39.61 40.78
N PHE A 135 -43.42 39.14 41.75
CA PHE A 135 -43.82 39.15 43.17
C PHE A 135 -43.99 40.59 43.71
N GLY A 136 -43.11 41.52 43.31
CA GLY A 136 -43.24 42.93 43.64
C GLY A 136 -44.53 43.55 43.06
N ARG A 137 -44.86 43.24 41.79
CA ARG A 137 -46.13 43.65 41.18
C ARG A 137 -47.34 43.06 41.89
N LEU A 138 -47.28 41.78 42.26
CA LEU A 138 -48.34 41.10 42.99
C LEU A 138 -48.56 41.76 44.36
N LEU A 139 -47.50 41.97 45.14
CA LEU A 139 -47.56 42.64 46.44
C LEU A 139 -48.18 44.04 46.32
N VAL A 140 -47.73 44.86 45.37
CA VAL A 140 -48.30 46.21 45.15
C VAL A 140 -49.79 46.12 44.80
N SER A 141 -50.19 45.16 43.95
CA SER A 141 -51.60 44.97 43.57
C SER A 141 -52.48 44.49 44.73
N THR A 142 -51.94 43.60 45.57
CA THR A 142 -52.62 43.08 46.75
C THR A 142 -52.76 44.16 47.81
N THR A 143 -51.69 44.90 48.11
CA THR A 143 -51.71 46.04 49.04
C THR A 143 -52.71 47.09 48.57
N ARG A 144 -52.71 47.46 47.28
CA ARG A 144 -53.72 48.41 46.74
C ARG A 144 -55.16 47.94 46.96
N THR A 145 -55.41 46.64 46.79
CA THR A 145 -56.75 46.05 46.97
C THR A 145 -57.15 45.97 48.44
N VAL A 146 -56.22 45.64 49.34
CA VAL A 146 -56.48 45.55 50.78
C VAL A 146 -56.62 46.94 51.39
N THR A 147 -55.69 47.86 51.12
CA THR A 147 -55.76 49.26 51.56
C THR A 147 -57.02 49.94 51.04
N GLY A 148 -57.41 49.71 49.78
CA GLY A 148 -58.67 50.24 49.23
C GLY A 148 -59.94 49.68 49.88
N LYS A 149 -59.87 48.51 50.55
CA LYS A 149 -60.99 47.89 51.28
C LYS A 149 -61.02 48.26 52.76
N VAL A 150 -59.89 48.69 53.34
CA VAL A 150 -59.73 48.95 54.78
C VAL A 150 -59.68 50.46 55.10
N LEU A 151 -59.56 51.34 54.10
CA LEU A 151 -59.49 52.78 54.33
C LEU A 151 -60.78 53.34 54.93
N THR A 152 -60.68 53.92 56.13
CA THR A 152 -61.73 54.75 56.76
C THR A 152 -61.66 56.18 56.23
N LYS A 153 -62.68 57.01 56.51
CA LYS A 153 -62.68 58.42 56.09
C LYS A 153 -61.53 59.21 56.74
N GLU A 154 -61.21 58.93 58.00
CA GLU A 154 -60.10 59.59 58.70
C GLU A 154 -58.73 59.32 58.06
N ASP A 155 -58.45 58.08 57.64
CA ASP A 155 -57.19 57.73 56.97
C ASP A 155 -57.06 58.41 55.60
N GLN A 156 -58.18 58.61 54.92
CA GLN A 156 -58.28 59.25 53.61
C GLN A 156 -57.94 60.75 53.71
N ASP A 157 -58.46 61.42 54.73
CA ASP A 157 -58.20 62.84 55.00
C ASP A 157 -56.73 63.06 55.44
N ALA A 158 -56.18 62.19 56.29
CA ALA A 158 -54.79 62.27 56.73
C ALA A 158 -53.77 62.09 55.58
N ILE A 159 -54.01 61.12 54.68
CA ILE A 159 -53.14 60.91 53.50
C ILE A 159 -53.22 62.10 52.53
N ASN A 160 -54.40 62.73 52.38
CA ASN A 160 -54.57 63.91 51.53
C ASN A 160 -53.82 65.13 52.08
N GLU A 161 -53.83 65.33 53.40
CA GLU A 161 -53.11 66.41 54.07
C GLU A 161 -51.59 66.20 53.99
N GLU A 162 -51.11 64.97 54.18
CA GLU A 162 -49.69 64.62 54.04
C GLU A 162 -49.20 64.75 52.58
N ALA A 163 -49.99 64.31 51.60
CA ALA A 163 -49.68 64.48 50.17
C ALA A 163 -49.66 65.97 49.75
N ALA A 164 -50.59 66.78 50.28
CA ALA A 164 -50.59 68.22 50.04
C ALA A 164 -49.35 68.91 50.64
N SER A 165 -48.84 68.42 51.77
CA SER A 165 -47.62 68.95 52.41
C SER A 165 -46.34 68.63 51.62
N GLN A 166 -46.25 67.46 50.98
CA GLN A 166 -45.08 67.06 50.18
C GLN A 166 -45.01 67.73 48.81
N ILE A 167 -46.15 68.18 48.27
CA ILE A 167 -46.22 68.93 47.01
C ILE A 167 -46.01 70.44 47.24
N ALA A 168 -46.19 70.92 48.48
CA ALA A 168 -45.99 72.31 48.88
C ALA A 168 -44.55 72.66 49.30
N LEU A 169 -43.61 71.72 49.15
CA LEU A 169 -42.15 71.88 49.32
C LEU A 169 -41.45 71.78 47.96
#